data_AF-A0A5N7ZUD5-F1
#
_entry.id   AF-A0A5N7ZUD5-F1
#
_cell.length_a   1.000
_cell.length_b   1.000
_cell.length_c   1.000
_cell.angle_alpha   90.00
_cell.angle_beta   90.00
_cell.angle_gamma   90.00
#
_symmetry.space_group_name_H-M   'P 1'
#
loop_
_entity.id
_entity.type
_entity.pdbx_description
1 polymer ?
#
loop_
_entity_poly.entity_id
_entity_poly.type
_entity_poly.pdbx_seq_one_letter_code
_entity_poly.pdbx_strand_id
1 'polypeptide(L)'
;MKKKDIEFLDVVALRGPNIWTYRPVLEAWVDIGELEDFPSNTIPGFYERLSEWLPTLIEHRCSPGVRGGFLARVKEGTWPGHILEHVTLELQNLAGLRGGFGKARETSTRGVYKVVVRAWQEQVTRTALNEARDLVMAAIEDRPFDVPATIARLRSLVDKHCLGPSTACIVDAADDRDIPYIRLFEGNLVQFGYGSAQRRIWTAETDRTSAIAEGISRDKDLTKELLSTCGVPVPEGRLVRSEDDAWEAAEDIGLPVVVKPYDGNHGRGVFTNLTTRDEVVSAYRVAVEEGSGVIVERFVLGNEHRLLVVGNRMVAAAAGEPAWVTGDGKSTVTELIDSQINTDPRRGRTENHPLNFVRLDSAARLEIARQGLSEDSVPQDGQRVLVQRSGNVAFDVTDRVHPSIAATVTLAARV
;
A
#
# COMPACT_ATOMS: atom_id res chain seq x y z
N MET A 1 -23.11 41.87 -12.35
CA MET A 1 -23.34 40.53 -12.93
C MET A 1 -22.75 39.53 -11.96
N LYS A 2 -23.50 38.49 -11.59
CA LYS A 2 -22.92 37.39 -10.81
C LYS A 2 -21.95 36.67 -11.74
N LYS A 3 -20.79 36.24 -11.25
CA LYS A 3 -19.79 35.55 -12.08
C LYS A 3 -20.31 34.15 -12.44
N LYS A 4 -20.00 33.64 -13.63
CA LYS A 4 -20.12 32.20 -13.96
C LYS A 4 -19.08 31.45 -13.14
N ASP A 5 -19.43 31.05 -11.93
CA ASP A 5 -18.52 30.43 -10.97
C ASP A 5 -19.29 29.42 -10.10
N ILE A 6 -18.55 28.53 -9.47
CA ILE A 6 -19.08 27.56 -8.50
C ILE A 6 -18.56 27.97 -7.12
N GLU A 7 -19.42 28.57 -6.31
CA GLU A 7 -19.05 29.07 -4.98
C GLU A 7 -19.54 28.14 -3.87
N PHE A 8 -18.64 27.83 -2.93
CA PHE A 8 -19.00 27.11 -1.71
C PHE A 8 -19.46 28.09 -0.64
N LEU A 9 -20.77 28.11 -0.38
CA LEU A 9 -21.38 28.95 0.64
C LEU A 9 -21.12 28.38 2.04
N ASP A 10 -21.18 27.06 2.17
CA ASP A 10 -20.91 26.33 3.41
C ASP A 10 -20.46 24.90 3.09
N VAL A 11 -19.60 24.32 3.92
CA VAL A 11 -19.13 22.95 3.76
C VAL A 11 -19.01 22.29 5.14
N VAL A 12 -19.94 21.40 5.43
CA VAL A 12 -20.11 20.76 6.74
C VAL A 12 -19.75 19.28 6.65
N ALA A 13 -18.93 18.81 7.59
CA ALA A 13 -18.61 17.40 7.74
C ALA A 13 -19.57 16.72 8.72
N LEU A 14 -20.37 15.77 8.23
CA LEU A 14 -21.28 14.97 9.02
C LEU A 14 -20.58 13.65 9.35
N ARG A 15 -20.07 13.52 10.59
CA ARG A 15 -19.13 12.45 10.99
C ARG A 15 -19.75 11.12 11.42
N GLY A 16 -21.08 10.99 11.35
CA GLY A 16 -21.80 9.79 11.76
C GLY A 16 -23.13 9.67 11.01
N PRO A 17 -24.07 8.86 11.52
CA PRO A 17 -25.41 8.77 10.96
C PRO A 17 -26.06 10.16 10.82
N ASN A 18 -26.56 10.45 9.63
CA ASN A 18 -27.08 11.75 9.25
C ASN A 18 -28.26 11.63 8.29
N ILE A 19 -28.83 12.76 7.88
CA ILE A 19 -30.04 12.82 7.04
C ILE A 19 -29.86 12.17 5.65
N TRP A 20 -28.62 11.98 5.19
CA TRP A 20 -28.33 11.41 3.88
C TRP A 20 -28.02 9.93 3.94
N THR A 21 -27.27 9.50 4.96
CA THR A 21 -26.80 8.12 5.10
C THR A 21 -26.29 7.85 6.52
N TYR A 22 -26.12 6.57 6.87
CA TYR A 22 -25.56 6.14 8.16
C TYR A 22 -24.05 6.34 8.28
N ARG A 23 -23.39 6.67 7.16
CA ARG A 23 -21.94 6.80 7.08
C ARG A 23 -21.50 8.28 6.99
N PRO A 24 -20.25 8.61 7.35
CA PRO A 24 -19.74 9.97 7.19
C PRO A 24 -19.82 10.55 5.77
N VAL A 25 -20.25 11.81 5.66
CA VAL A 25 -20.36 12.58 4.40
C VAL A 25 -19.89 14.01 4.58
N LEU A 26 -19.53 14.66 3.47
CA LEU A 26 -19.35 16.10 3.36
C LEU A 26 -20.58 16.67 2.65
N GLU A 27 -21.32 17.57 3.29
CA GLU A 27 -22.41 18.36 2.68
C GLU A 27 -21.88 19.74 2.33
N ALA A 28 -21.86 20.08 1.04
CA ALA A 28 -21.50 21.39 0.54
C ALA A 28 -22.74 22.12 0.00
N TRP A 29 -22.92 23.37 0.40
CA TRP A 29 -23.87 24.28 -0.20
C TRP A 29 -23.17 25.05 -1.32
N VAL A 30 -23.66 24.88 -2.54
CA VAL A 30 -22.97 25.29 -3.76
C VAL A 30 -23.87 26.26 -4.53
N ASP A 31 -23.48 27.53 -4.63
CA ASP A 31 -24.11 28.50 -5.55
C ASP A 31 -23.40 28.38 -6.90
N ILE A 32 -24.12 27.97 -7.94
CA ILE A 32 -23.58 27.87 -9.30
C ILE A 32 -23.85 29.14 -10.13
N GLY A 33 -24.49 30.16 -9.53
CA GLY A 33 -24.70 31.47 -10.13
C GLY A 33 -25.38 31.42 -11.49
N GLU A 34 -24.80 32.14 -12.45
CA GLU A 34 -25.33 32.19 -13.82
C GLU A 34 -25.23 30.85 -14.56
N LEU A 35 -24.44 29.87 -14.08
CA LEU A 35 -24.35 28.55 -14.70
C LEU A 35 -25.65 27.74 -14.63
N GLU A 36 -26.60 28.16 -13.79
CA GLU A 36 -27.95 27.60 -13.74
C GLU A 36 -28.68 27.69 -15.11
N ASP A 37 -28.34 28.71 -15.91
CA ASP A 37 -28.88 28.93 -17.25
C ASP A 37 -28.04 28.25 -18.36
N PHE A 38 -26.94 27.59 -18.01
CA PHE A 38 -26.02 26.92 -18.95
C PHE A 38 -25.78 25.46 -18.54
N PRO A 39 -26.77 24.56 -18.74
CA PRO A 39 -26.57 23.13 -18.52
C PRO A 39 -25.45 22.58 -19.42
N SER A 40 -24.82 21.48 -19.02
CA SER A 40 -23.59 20.95 -19.64
C SER A 40 -23.62 20.78 -21.16
N ASN A 41 -24.78 20.46 -21.74
CA ASN A 41 -24.97 20.29 -23.18
C ASN A 41 -24.96 21.61 -23.98
N THR A 42 -25.08 22.76 -23.31
CA THR A 42 -24.98 24.10 -23.92
C THR A 42 -23.57 24.66 -23.91
N ILE A 43 -22.63 24.00 -23.22
CA ILE A 43 -21.24 24.44 -23.07
C ILE A 43 -20.37 23.71 -24.12
N PRO A 44 -19.83 24.40 -25.14
CA PRO A 44 -19.10 23.76 -26.23
C PRO A 44 -17.86 23.00 -25.74
N GLY A 45 -17.71 21.74 -26.16
CA GLY A 45 -16.56 20.88 -25.85
C GLY A 45 -16.49 20.38 -24.41
N PHE A 46 -17.47 20.69 -23.56
CA PHE A 46 -17.44 20.34 -22.14
C PHE A 46 -17.43 18.82 -21.91
N TYR A 47 -18.29 18.11 -22.64
CA TYR A 47 -18.40 16.66 -22.55
C TYR A 47 -17.08 15.98 -22.94
N GLU A 48 -16.49 16.39 -24.07
CA GLU A 48 -15.26 15.84 -24.62
C GLU A 48 -14.12 16.02 -23.61
N ARG A 49 -13.89 17.26 -23.14
CA ARG A 49 -12.85 17.57 -22.13
C ARG A 49 -13.02 16.75 -20.86
N LEU A 50 -14.22 16.71 -20.29
CA LEU A 50 -14.46 15.98 -19.04
C LEU A 50 -14.23 14.47 -19.21
N SER A 51 -14.69 13.89 -20.32
CA SER A 51 -14.56 12.45 -20.59
C SER A 51 -13.12 12.05 -20.95
N GLU A 52 -12.35 12.93 -21.56
CA GLU A 52 -10.92 12.71 -21.85
C GLU A 52 -10.08 12.80 -20.57
N TRP A 53 -10.36 13.79 -19.73
CA TRP A 53 -9.65 14.01 -18.46
C TRP A 53 -9.94 12.93 -17.41
N LEU A 54 -11.17 12.42 -17.37
CA LEU A 54 -11.61 11.41 -16.40
C LEU A 54 -12.35 10.26 -17.12
N PRO A 55 -11.61 9.40 -17.87
CA PRO A 55 -12.22 8.36 -18.71
C PRO A 55 -13.02 7.33 -17.92
N THR A 56 -12.64 7.09 -16.66
CA THR A 56 -13.29 6.16 -15.74
C THR A 56 -14.63 6.66 -15.18
N LEU A 57 -15.03 7.91 -15.45
CA LEU A 57 -16.40 8.38 -15.24
C LEU A 57 -17.46 7.56 -15.98
N ILE A 58 -17.07 6.79 -17.00
CA ILE A 58 -17.96 5.82 -17.64
C ILE A 58 -18.50 4.78 -16.66
N GLU A 59 -17.82 4.50 -15.54
CA GLU A 59 -18.31 3.58 -14.51
C GLU A 59 -19.36 4.22 -13.60
N HIS A 60 -19.50 5.54 -13.61
CA HIS A 60 -20.45 6.25 -12.76
C HIS A 60 -21.88 6.02 -13.24
N ARG A 61 -22.68 5.45 -12.33
CA ARG A 61 -24.11 5.25 -12.50
C ARG A 61 -24.84 6.43 -11.88
N CYS A 62 -25.84 6.96 -12.59
CA CYS A 62 -26.75 7.99 -12.10
C CYS A 62 -28.16 7.37 -11.95
N SER A 63 -29.24 8.16 -11.96
CA SER A 63 -30.63 7.71 -11.93
C SER A 63 -30.98 6.56 -12.90
N PRO A 64 -30.40 6.47 -14.12
CA PRO A 64 -30.64 5.33 -15.01
C PRO A 64 -30.11 3.98 -14.50
N GLY A 65 -29.21 3.96 -13.51
CA GLY A 65 -28.67 2.73 -12.91
C GLY A 65 -27.71 1.91 -13.80
N VAL A 66 -27.43 2.38 -15.01
CA VAL A 66 -26.56 1.71 -16.00
C VAL A 66 -25.16 2.33 -16.06
N ARG A 67 -24.19 1.54 -16.51
CA ARG A 67 -22.83 2.01 -16.85
C ARG A 67 -22.93 3.14 -17.87
N GLY A 68 -22.18 4.21 -17.65
CA GLY A 68 -22.20 5.43 -18.47
C GLY A 68 -23.41 6.32 -18.25
N GLY A 69 -24.29 5.99 -17.30
CA GLY A 69 -25.50 6.75 -17.02
C GLY A 69 -25.22 8.20 -16.62
N PHE A 70 -24.12 8.48 -15.92
CA PHE A 70 -23.71 9.85 -15.62
C PHE A 70 -23.28 10.61 -16.88
N LEU A 71 -22.36 10.06 -17.69
CA LEU A 71 -21.90 10.72 -18.92
C LEU A 71 -23.04 10.96 -19.92
N ALA A 72 -24.03 10.05 -19.99
CA ALA A 72 -25.25 10.27 -20.76
C ALA A 72 -26.00 11.53 -20.30
N ARG A 73 -26.16 11.76 -18.98
CA ARG A 73 -26.77 12.97 -18.42
C ARG A 73 -25.95 14.23 -18.70
N VAL A 74 -24.62 14.14 -18.69
CA VAL A 74 -23.75 15.25 -19.09
C VAL A 74 -24.00 15.63 -20.55
N LYS A 75 -24.17 14.63 -21.44
CA LYS A 75 -24.46 14.85 -22.85
C LYS A 75 -25.87 15.38 -23.10
N GLU A 76 -26.87 14.91 -22.35
CA GLU A 76 -28.26 15.37 -22.41
C GLU A 76 -28.44 16.79 -21.85
N GLY A 77 -27.62 17.16 -20.86
CA GLY A 77 -27.72 18.41 -20.13
C GLY A 77 -28.01 18.19 -18.64
N THR A 78 -27.03 18.54 -17.81
CA THR A 78 -27.17 18.55 -16.35
C THR A 78 -26.38 19.72 -15.76
N TRP A 79 -26.69 20.07 -14.51
CA TRP A 79 -26.12 21.24 -13.84
C TRP A 79 -24.78 20.96 -13.13
N PRO A 80 -23.92 21.99 -12.99
CA PRO A 80 -22.63 21.89 -12.30
C PRO A 80 -22.68 21.28 -10.91
N GLY A 81 -23.74 21.50 -10.11
CA GLY A 81 -23.87 20.88 -8.79
C GLY A 81 -23.88 19.35 -8.84
N HIS A 82 -24.58 18.76 -9.82
CA HIS A 82 -24.61 17.32 -10.05
C HIS A 82 -23.30 16.80 -10.67
N ILE A 83 -22.66 17.60 -11.52
CA ILE A 83 -21.35 17.23 -12.10
C ILE A 83 -20.28 17.21 -11.02
N LEU A 84 -20.27 18.22 -10.15
CA LEU A 84 -19.33 18.37 -9.05
C LEU A 84 -19.37 17.16 -8.11
N GLU A 85 -20.57 16.65 -7.80
CA GLU A 85 -20.77 15.42 -7.03
C GLU A 85 -19.95 14.25 -7.63
N HIS A 86 -20.18 13.94 -8.90
CA HIS A 86 -19.56 12.82 -9.58
C HIS A 86 -18.06 13.02 -9.80
N VAL A 87 -17.62 14.24 -10.14
CA VAL A 87 -16.19 14.55 -10.31
C VAL A 87 -15.45 14.43 -8.98
N THR A 88 -16.05 14.87 -7.88
CA THR A 88 -15.44 14.74 -6.53
C THR A 88 -15.31 13.28 -6.12
N LEU A 89 -16.34 12.46 -6.37
CA LEU A 89 -16.28 11.02 -6.13
C LEU A 89 -15.21 10.34 -7.00
N GLU A 90 -15.09 10.77 -8.25
CA GLU A 90 -14.12 10.18 -9.17
C GLU A 90 -12.67 10.52 -8.81
N LEU A 91 -12.40 11.77 -8.43
CA LEU A 91 -11.07 12.15 -7.92
C LEU A 91 -10.72 11.36 -6.66
N GLN A 92 -11.69 11.09 -5.77
CA GLN A 92 -11.49 10.21 -4.61
C GLN A 92 -11.19 8.76 -5.03
N ASN A 93 -11.94 8.20 -5.98
CA ASN A 93 -11.71 6.86 -6.51
C ASN A 93 -10.29 6.71 -7.08
N LEU A 94 -9.87 7.65 -7.92
CA LEU A 94 -8.55 7.68 -8.56
C LEU A 94 -7.42 7.89 -7.54
N ALA A 95 -7.72 8.54 -6.42
CA ALA A 95 -6.82 8.68 -5.27
C ALA A 95 -6.77 7.44 -4.37
N GLY A 96 -7.57 6.41 -4.61
CA GLY A 96 -7.57 5.14 -3.86
C GLY A 96 -8.72 4.99 -2.86
N LEU A 97 -9.58 6.01 -2.70
CA LEU A 97 -10.77 5.95 -1.85
C LEU A 97 -11.95 5.40 -2.64
N ARG A 98 -12.01 4.06 -2.77
CA ARG A 98 -12.95 3.39 -3.66
C ARG A 98 -14.41 3.52 -3.25
N GLY A 99 -15.25 3.80 -4.24
CA GLY A 99 -16.69 3.83 -4.10
C GLY A 99 -17.17 5.07 -3.35
N GLY A 100 -18.49 5.19 -3.24
CA GLY A 100 -19.04 6.31 -2.51
C GLY A 100 -20.54 6.44 -2.69
N PHE A 101 -21.10 7.20 -1.76
CA PHE A 101 -22.43 7.76 -1.84
C PHE A 101 -22.30 9.20 -2.31
N GLY A 102 -23.08 9.58 -3.30
CA GLY A 102 -23.20 10.95 -3.79
C GLY A 102 -24.66 11.36 -3.88
N LYS A 103 -24.93 12.64 -3.67
CA LYS A 103 -26.23 13.23 -3.99
C LYS A 103 -26.16 14.74 -4.19
N ALA A 104 -26.65 15.21 -5.31
CA ALA A 104 -26.92 16.62 -5.56
C ALA A 104 -28.43 16.90 -5.53
N ARG A 105 -28.83 17.95 -4.81
CA ARG A 105 -30.23 18.42 -4.74
C ARG A 105 -30.26 19.94 -4.74
N GLU A 106 -31.03 20.53 -5.64
CA GLU A 106 -31.33 21.96 -5.59
C GLU A 106 -32.11 22.27 -4.29
N THR A 107 -31.82 23.43 -3.71
CA THR A 107 -32.53 23.95 -2.55
C THR A 107 -33.79 24.72 -2.97
N SER A 108 -34.48 25.35 -2.01
CA SER A 108 -35.56 26.30 -2.34
C SER A 108 -35.06 27.55 -3.06
N THR A 109 -33.75 27.81 -3.06
CA THR A 109 -33.12 28.93 -3.76
C THR A 109 -32.56 28.44 -5.08
N ARG A 110 -33.07 29.01 -6.18
CA ARG A 110 -32.65 28.66 -7.54
C ARG A 110 -31.13 28.81 -7.71
N GLY A 111 -30.49 27.80 -8.31
CA GLY A 111 -29.05 27.81 -8.56
C GLY A 111 -28.19 27.49 -7.32
N VAL A 112 -28.81 27.20 -6.17
CA VAL A 112 -28.11 26.77 -4.96
C VAL A 112 -28.41 25.30 -4.69
N TYR A 113 -27.37 24.49 -4.64
CA TYR A 113 -27.44 23.04 -4.50
C TYR A 113 -26.81 22.57 -3.20
N LYS A 114 -27.39 21.55 -2.58
CA LYS A 114 -26.68 20.68 -1.63
C LYS A 114 -26.00 19.57 -2.42
N VAL A 115 -24.67 19.58 -2.41
CA VAL A 115 -23.82 18.53 -2.97
C VAL A 115 -23.24 17.71 -1.83
N VAL A 116 -23.62 16.44 -1.80
CA VAL A 116 -23.25 15.51 -0.73
C VAL A 116 -22.35 14.44 -1.31
N VAL A 117 -21.20 14.21 -0.68
CA VAL A 117 -20.26 13.17 -1.09
C VAL A 117 -19.78 12.37 0.12
N ARG A 118 -19.51 11.08 -0.08
CA ARG A 118 -18.88 10.21 0.91
C ARG A 118 -17.58 10.86 1.40
N ALA A 119 -17.43 10.95 2.72
CA ALA A 119 -16.24 11.50 3.36
C ALA A 119 -15.53 10.42 4.18
N TRP A 120 -14.60 9.71 3.56
CA TRP A 120 -13.76 8.74 4.26
C TRP A 120 -12.83 9.42 5.26
N GLN A 121 -12.29 10.56 4.87
CA GLN A 121 -11.49 11.44 5.69
C GLN A 121 -11.78 12.89 5.26
N GLU A 122 -12.12 13.73 6.24
CA GLU A 122 -12.66 15.08 5.99
C GLU A 122 -11.73 15.97 5.14
N GLN A 123 -10.45 16.03 5.47
CA GLN A 123 -9.46 16.87 4.79
C GLN A 123 -9.22 16.42 3.34
N VAL A 124 -9.11 15.11 3.10
CA VAL A 124 -8.97 14.55 1.75
C VAL A 124 -10.21 14.89 0.92
N THR A 125 -11.41 14.67 1.47
CA THR A 125 -12.67 14.93 0.75
C THR A 125 -12.89 16.42 0.50
N ARG A 126 -12.53 17.31 1.45
CA ARG A 126 -12.57 18.77 1.24
C ARG A 126 -11.62 19.21 0.13
N THR A 127 -10.40 18.67 0.09
CA THR A 127 -9.45 18.98 -0.99
C THR A 127 -9.99 18.44 -2.32
N ALA A 128 -10.49 17.21 -2.37
CA ALA A 128 -11.08 16.63 -3.57
C ALA A 128 -12.27 17.45 -4.09
N LEU A 129 -13.11 17.99 -3.21
CA LEU A 129 -14.24 18.86 -3.57
C LEU A 129 -13.76 20.18 -4.21
N ASN A 130 -12.72 20.80 -3.66
CA ASN A 130 -12.13 22.02 -4.23
C ASN A 130 -11.45 21.76 -5.58
N GLU A 131 -10.66 20.70 -5.68
CA GLU A 131 -9.99 20.30 -6.92
C GLU A 131 -11.02 19.92 -8.00
N ALA A 132 -12.14 19.28 -7.61
CA ALA A 132 -13.25 18.99 -8.51
C ALA A 132 -13.94 20.27 -9.02
N ARG A 133 -14.12 21.28 -8.15
CA ARG A 133 -14.61 22.60 -8.58
C ARG A 133 -13.69 23.20 -9.63
N ASP A 134 -12.39 23.20 -9.37
CA ASP A 134 -11.40 23.81 -10.26
C ASP A 134 -11.31 23.07 -11.60
N LEU A 135 -11.40 21.73 -11.58
CA LEU A 135 -11.47 20.90 -12.78
C LEU A 135 -12.75 21.21 -13.58
N VAL A 136 -13.91 21.24 -12.94
CA VAL A 136 -15.19 21.55 -13.61
C VAL A 136 -15.15 22.95 -14.20
N MET A 137 -14.67 23.95 -13.46
CA MET A 137 -14.54 25.31 -13.97
C MET A 137 -13.54 25.41 -15.13
N ALA A 138 -12.39 24.72 -15.07
CA ALA A 138 -11.45 24.64 -16.18
C ALA A 138 -12.08 23.99 -17.42
N ALA A 139 -12.89 22.94 -17.24
CA ALA A 139 -13.63 22.32 -18.34
C ALA A 139 -14.73 23.24 -18.91
N ILE A 140 -15.39 24.05 -18.09
CA ILE A 140 -16.39 25.04 -18.55
C ILE A 140 -15.72 26.17 -19.34
N GLU A 141 -14.57 26.65 -18.86
CA GLU A 141 -13.86 27.81 -19.40
C GLU A 141 -12.86 27.47 -20.52
N ASP A 142 -12.77 26.20 -20.90
CA ASP A 142 -11.80 25.70 -21.89
C ASP A 142 -10.33 26.02 -21.54
N ARG A 143 -9.99 25.83 -20.25
CA ARG A 143 -8.63 26.00 -19.74
C ARG A 143 -7.98 24.63 -19.50
N PRO A 144 -6.65 24.49 -19.66
CA PRO A 144 -5.96 23.25 -19.33
C PRO A 144 -6.07 22.95 -17.82
N PHE A 145 -6.13 21.66 -17.48
CA PHE A 145 -6.12 21.18 -16.09
C PHE A 145 -5.21 19.96 -15.96
N ASP A 146 -4.32 19.97 -14.96
CA ASP A 146 -3.40 18.87 -14.69
C ASP A 146 -4.04 17.82 -13.77
N VAL A 147 -4.79 16.90 -14.38
CA VAL A 147 -5.43 15.78 -13.68
C VAL A 147 -4.39 14.87 -13.00
N PRO A 148 -3.29 14.44 -13.67
CA PRO A 148 -2.28 13.60 -13.04
C PRO A 148 -1.67 14.21 -11.76
N ALA A 149 -1.31 15.50 -11.78
CA ALA A 149 -0.76 16.17 -10.60
C ALA A 149 -1.81 16.28 -9.47
N THR A 150 -3.07 16.53 -9.82
CA THR A 150 -4.18 16.58 -8.87
C THR A 150 -4.40 15.23 -8.18
N ILE A 151 -4.42 14.14 -8.94
CA ILE A 151 -4.51 12.78 -8.40
C ILE A 151 -3.29 12.48 -7.51
N ALA A 152 -2.08 12.87 -7.91
CA ALA A 152 -0.87 12.65 -7.11
C ALA A 152 -0.92 13.38 -5.76
N ARG A 153 -1.40 14.64 -5.74
CA ARG A 153 -1.63 15.39 -4.49
C ARG A 153 -2.65 14.70 -3.60
N LEU A 154 -3.80 14.29 -4.16
CA LEU A 154 -4.84 13.61 -3.40
C LEU A 154 -4.35 12.27 -2.84
N ARG A 155 -3.58 11.49 -3.61
CA ARG A 155 -2.95 10.25 -3.12
C ARG A 155 -2.02 10.51 -1.95
N SER A 156 -1.17 11.54 -2.02
CA SER A 156 -0.30 11.91 -0.91
C SER A 156 -1.10 12.27 0.36
N LEU A 157 -2.25 12.93 0.21
CA LEU A 157 -3.15 13.19 1.33
C LEU A 157 -3.82 11.92 1.86
N VAL A 158 -4.22 10.99 0.99
CA VAL A 158 -4.74 9.67 1.39
C VAL A 158 -3.69 8.92 2.20
N ASP A 159 -2.46 8.81 1.70
CA ASP A 159 -1.37 8.10 2.37
C ASP A 159 -1.05 8.73 3.74
N LYS A 160 -1.15 10.05 3.85
CA LYS A 160 -0.91 10.79 5.10
C LYS A 160 -2.04 10.65 6.11
N HIS A 161 -3.29 10.72 5.64
CA HIS A 161 -4.45 10.92 6.52
C HIS A 161 -5.36 9.72 6.67
N CYS A 162 -5.30 8.72 5.79
CA CYS A 162 -6.11 7.51 5.89
C CYS A 162 -5.40 6.45 6.74
N LEU A 163 -6.06 5.30 6.95
CA LEU A 163 -5.47 4.17 7.64
C LEU A 163 -4.56 3.41 6.68
N GLY A 164 -3.38 2.97 7.18
CA GLY A 164 -2.50 2.10 6.41
C GLY A 164 -3.17 0.73 6.13
N PRO A 165 -2.70 -0.03 5.13
CA PRO A 165 -3.39 -1.20 4.60
C PRO A 165 -3.69 -2.26 5.67
N SER A 166 -2.73 -2.59 6.54
CA SER A 166 -2.94 -3.57 7.61
C SER A 166 -4.02 -3.13 8.61
N THR A 167 -4.03 -1.85 8.97
CA THR A 167 -5.03 -1.28 9.91
C THR A 167 -6.40 -1.22 9.25
N ALA A 168 -6.45 -0.81 7.98
CA ALA A 168 -7.68 -0.75 7.19
C ALA A 168 -8.33 -2.13 7.11
N CYS A 169 -7.58 -3.20 6.82
CA CYS A 169 -8.12 -4.56 6.80
C CYS A 169 -8.78 -4.98 8.13
N ILE A 170 -8.20 -4.60 9.28
CA ILE A 170 -8.78 -4.91 10.58
C ILE A 170 -10.06 -4.09 10.83
N VAL A 171 -10.06 -2.82 10.40
CA VAL A 171 -11.22 -1.93 10.51
C VAL A 171 -12.35 -2.36 9.60
N ASP A 172 -12.08 -2.73 8.36
CA ASP A 172 -13.07 -3.25 7.41
C ASP A 172 -13.69 -4.54 7.96
N ALA A 173 -12.87 -5.44 8.51
CA ALA A 173 -13.35 -6.65 9.17
C ALA A 173 -14.22 -6.36 10.41
N ALA A 174 -14.01 -5.23 11.08
CA ALA A 174 -14.85 -4.77 12.19
C ALA A 174 -16.18 -4.18 11.66
N ASP A 175 -16.14 -3.37 10.60
CA ASP A 175 -17.34 -2.82 9.93
C ASP A 175 -18.25 -3.95 9.41
N ASP A 176 -17.68 -4.97 8.77
CA ASP A 176 -18.40 -6.16 8.30
C ASP A 176 -19.10 -6.95 9.42
N ARG A 177 -18.69 -6.75 10.67
CA ARG A 177 -19.24 -7.40 11.87
C ARG A 177 -20.07 -6.45 12.73
N ASP A 178 -20.40 -5.26 12.20
CA ASP A 178 -21.09 -4.19 12.92
C ASP A 178 -20.40 -3.80 14.23
N ILE A 179 -19.07 -3.94 14.30
CA ILE A 179 -18.26 -3.53 15.45
C ILE A 179 -17.89 -2.06 15.26
N PRO A 180 -18.40 -1.15 16.11
CA PRO A 180 -18.11 0.26 15.98
C PRO A 180 -16.63 0.53 16.25
N TYR A 181 -16.05 1.47 15.52
CA TYR A 181 -14.66 1.87 15.70
C TYR A 181 -14.49 3.38 15.70
N ILE A 182 -13.45 3.85 16.37
CA ILE A 182 -13.06 5.26 16.45
C ILE A 182 -11.55 5.33 16.22
N ARG A 183 -11.13 6.15 15.27
CA ARG A 183 -9.71 6.53 15.13
C ARG A 183 -9.37 7.57 16.18
N LEU A 184 -8.44 7.26 17.09
CA LEU A 184 -8.14 8.09 18.26
C LEU A 184 -7.09 9.17 17.99
N PHE A 185 -6.27 9.03 16.94
CA PHE A 185 -5.15 9.92 16.64
C PHE A 185 -4.91 10.03 15.13
N GLU A 186 -4.11 11.01 14.68
CA GLU A 186 -3.67 11.20 13.28
C GLU A 186 -2.72 10.10 12.76
N GLY A 187 -2.77 8.89 13.32
CA GLY A 187 -2.00 7.72 12.93
C GLY A 187 -2.86 6.47 12.90
N ASN A 188 -2.25 5.30 13.06
CA ASN A 188 -2.93 4.00 12.98
C ASN A 188 -3.44 3.49 14.34
N LEU A 189 -3.79 4.40 15.27
CA LEU A 189 -4.37 4.05 16.57
C LEU A 189 -5.90 4.05 16.47
N VAL A 190 -6.50 2.86 16.62
CA VAL A 190 -7.94 2.65 16.49
C VAL A 190 -8.49 1.96 17.73
N GLN A 191 -9.62 2.45 18.20
CA GLN A 191 -10.44 1.81 19.22
C GLN A 191 -11.61 1.08 18.56
N PHE A 192 -11.89 -0.13 19.00
CA PHE A 192 -13.09 -0.89 18.68
C PHE A 192 -13.99 -0.99 19.92
N GLY A 193 -15.29 -0.93 19.72
CA GLY A 193 -16.27 -1.00 20.81
C GLY A 193 -16.26 0.20 21.76
N TYR A 194 -17.06 0.10 22.81
CA TYR A 194 -17.30 1.16 23.79
C TYR A 194 -17.16 0.66 25.24
N GLY A 195 -16.87 1.59 26.15
CA GLY A 195 -16.87 1.33 27.60
C GLY A 195 -15.88 0.23 28.02
N SER A 196 -16.34 -0.70 28.86
CA SER A 196 -15.54 -1.82 29.38
C SER A 196 -15.22 -2.89 28.33
N ALA A 197 -15.98 -2.94 27.23
CA ALA A 197 -15.78 -3.89 26.14
C ALA A 197 -14.82 -3.36 25.05
N GLN A 198 -14.30 -2.14 25.21
CA GLN A 198 -13.42 -1.56 24.21
C GLN A 198 -12.12 -2.35 24.03
N ARG A 199 -11.61 -2.37 22.80
CA ARG A 199 -10.29 -2.89 22.43
C ARG A 199 -9.53 -1.84 21.63
N ARG A 200 -8.21 -1.93 21.63
CA ARG A 200 -7.37 -1.02 20.85
C ARG A 200 -6.37 -1.78 20.00
N ILE A 201 -6.11 -1.22 18.83
CA ILE A 201 -4.98 -1.59 17.99
C ILE A 201 -4.14 -0.38 17.68
N TRP A 202 -2.84 -0.60 17.53
CA TRP A 202 -1.95 0.36 16.91
C TRP A 202 -1.29 -0.34 15.73
N THR A 203 -1.62 0.08 14.51
CA THR A 203 -1.36 -0.73 13.29
C THR A 203 -1.99 -2.12 13.39
N ALA A 204 -1.21 -3.20 13.33
CA ALA A 204 -1.69 -4.58 13.51
C ALA A 204 -1.50 -5.10 14.95
N GLU A 205 -0.82 -4.35 15.82
CA GLU A 205 -0.61 -4.73 17.22
C GLU A 205 -1.89 -4.49 18.03
N THR A 206 -2.18 -5.40 18.96
CA THR A 206 -3.39 -5.32 19.79
C THR A 206 -3.05 -4.97 21.22
N ASP A 207 -4.03 -4.53 22.00
CA ASP A 207 -3.92 -4.36 23.46
C ASP A 207 -3.57 -5.65 24.25
N ARG A 208 -3.49 -6.80 23.56
CA ARG A 208 -3.03 -8.08 24.12
C ARG A 208 -1.56 -8.39 23.82
N THR A 209 -0.91 -7.63 22.95
CA THR A 209 0.53 -7.71 22.72
C THR A 209 1.24 -6.95 23.84
N SER A 210 2.05 -7.65 24.65
CA SER A 210 2.76 -7.00 25.74
C SER A 210 3.94 -6.17 25.23
N ALA A 211 4.24 -5.06 25.90
CA ALA A 211 5.43 -4.27 25.57
C ALA A 211 6.74 -5.07 25.73
N ILE A 212 6.74 -6.10 26.58
CA ILE A 212 7.88 -7.01 26.74
C ILE A 212 8.05 -7.88 25.50
N ALA A 213 6.97 -8.47 24.98
CA ALA A 213 7.02 -9.29 23.76
C ALA A 213 7.45 -8.46 22.54
N GLU A 214 6.96 -7.22 22.45
CA GLU A 214 7.37 -6.24 21.43
C GLU A 214 8.88 -5.97 21.51
N GLY A 215 9.37 -5.64 22.71
CA GLY A 215 10.79 -5.43 22.95
C GLY A 215 11.67 -6.64 22.63
N ILE A 216 11.25 -7.85 23.04
CA ILE A 216 11.94 -9.10 22.70
C ILE A 216 12.02 -9.24 21.18
N SER A 217 10.90 -9.08 20.46
CA SER A 217 10.85 -9.30 19.00
C SER A 217 11.75 -8.37 18.19
N ARG A 218 12.12 -7.20 18.74
CA ARG A 218 13.08 -6.26 18.13
C ARG A 218 14.53 -6.65 18.37
N ASP A 219 14.80 -7.42 19.42
CA ASP A 219 16.12 -7.93 19.73
C ASP A 219 16.29 -9.35 19.14
N LYS A 220 17.05 -9.44 18.05
CA LYS A 220 17.22 -10.69 17.31
C LYS A 220 17.97 -11.76 18.12
N ASP A 221 18.95 -11.38 18.94
CA ASP A 221 19.73 -12.33 19.73
C ASP A 221 18.91 -12.87 20.90
N LEU A 222 18.24 -11.98 21.64
CA LEU A 222 17.34 -12.37 22.73
C LEU A 222 16.19 -13.23 22.20
N THR A 223 15.57 -12.84 21.08
CA THR A 223 14.53 -13.66 20.43
C THR A 223 15.07 -15.06 20.12
N LYS A 224 16.26 -15.17 19.52
CA LYS A 224 16.85 -16.47 19.19
C LYS A 224 17.14 -17.31 20.41
N GLU A 225 17.69 -16.74 21.47
CA GLU A 225 18.02 -17.44 22.71
C GLU A 225 16.75 -18.04 23.35
N LEU A 226 15.69 -17.24 23.44
CA LEU A 226 14.42 -17.68 24.02
C LEU A 226 13.74 -18.77 23.16
N LEU A 227 13.73 -18.59 21.83
CA LEU A 227 13.20 -19.59 20.89
C LEU A 227 13.96 -20.92 20.99
N SER A 228 15.30 -20.86 20.98
CA SER A 228 16.18 -22.02 21.09
C SER A 228 15.96 -22.79 22.40
N THR A 229 15.83 -22.08 23.51
CA THR A 229 15.57 -22.66 24.85
C THR A 229 14.26 -23.45 24.90
N CYS A 230 13.29 -23.09 24.06
CA CYS A 230 12.01 -23.78 23.92
C CYS A 230 12.00 -24.85 22.81
N GLY A 231 13.14 -25.14 22.19
CA GLY A 231 13.28 -26.15 21.14
C GLY A 231 12.79 -25.70 19.76
N VAL A 232 12.56 -24.40 19.55
CA VAL A 232 12.30 -23.86 18.22
C VAL A 232 13.63 -23.76 17.47
N PRO A 233 13.77 -24.39 16.28
CA PRO A 233 15.02 -24.34 15.53
C PRO A 233 15.34 -22.91 15.09
N VAL A 234 16.54 -22.43 15.44
CA VAL A 234 17.08 -21.14 14.99
C VAL A 234 18.43 -21.35 14.30
N PRO A 235 18.79 -20.51 13.31
CA PRO A 235 20.12 -20.58 12.71
C PRO A 235 21.19 -20.23 13.75
N GLU A 236 22.21 -21.10 13.82
CA GLU A 236 23.44 -20.86 14.58
C GLU A 236 24.11 -19.58 14.07
N GLY A 237 24.57 -18.74 15.00
CA GLY A 237 25.23 -17.49 14.66
C GLY A 237 25.63 -16.69 15.89
N ARG A 238 26.47 -15.67 15.68
CA ARG A 238 26.95 -14.78 16.74
C ARG A 238 27.23 -13.38 16.21
N LEU A 239 27.20 -12.41 17.12
CA LEU A 239 27.72 -11.07 16.90
C LEU A 239 29.23 -11.11 16.60
N VAL A 240 29.66 -10.26 15.67
CA VAL A 240 31.05 -10.11 15.24
C VAL A 240 31.46 -8.64 15.28
N ARG A 241 32.74 -8.38 15.53
CA ARG A 241 33.28 -7.03 15.80
C ARG A 241 34.28 -6.52 14.77
N SER A 242 34.70 -7.37 13.82
CA SER A 242 35.62 -7.00 12.75
C SER A 242 35.42 -7.88 11.53
N GLU A 243 36.04 -7.49 10.41
CA GLU A 243 36.09 -8.29 9.19
C GLU A 243 36.73 -9.68 9.42
N ASP A 244 37.79 -9.75 10.21
CA ASP A 244 38.46 -11.02 10.54
C ASP A 244 37.61 -11.88 11.48
N ASP A 245 36.96 -11.28 12.48
CA ASP A 245 36.03 -11.99 13.38
C ASP A 245 34.79 -12.52 12.63
N ALA A 246 34.33 -11.78 11.61
CA ALA A 246 33.26 -12.23 10.73
C ALA A 246 33.65 -13.46 9.91
N TRP A 247 34.89 -13.50 9.43
CA TRP A 247 35.41 -14.66 8.71
C TRP A 247 35.62 -15.86 9.65
N GLU A 248 36.20 -15.64 10.83
CA GLU A 248 36.38 -16.69 11.84
C GLU A 248 35.03 -17.31 12.24
N ALA A 249 34.01 -16.47 12.50
CA ALA A 249 32.65 -16.94 12.75
C ALA A 249 32.09 -17.77 11.58
N ALA A 250 32.38 -17.38 10.35
CA ALA A 250 31.90 -18.10 9.17
C ALA A 250 32.56 -19.47 9.01
N GLU A 251 33.84 -19.59 9.34
CA GLU A 251 34.57 -20.86 9.35
C GLU A 251 34.06 -21.80 10.45
N ASP A 252 33.84 -21.27 11.66
CA ASP A 252 33.31 -22.03 12.79
C ASP A 252 31.89 -22.58 12.54
N ILE A 253 31.01 -21.75 11.98
CA ILE A 253 29.61 -22.12 11.66
C ILE A 253 29.55 -23.08 10.45
N GLY A 254 30.50 -22.94 9.52
CA GLY A 254 30.50 -23.61 8.23
C GLY A 254 29.73 -22.84 7.15
N LEU A 255 30.34 -22.72 5.97
CA LEU A 255 29.78 -22.04 4.81
C LEU A 255 28.67 -22.87 4.13
N PRO A 256 27.68 -22.24 3.49
CA PRO A 256 27.48 -20.79 3.36
C PRO A 256 26.93 -20.10 4.61
N VAL A 257 27.18 -18.79 4.74
CA VAL A 257 26.68 -17.94 5.83
C VAL A 257 25.89 -16.72 5.35
N VAL A 258 25.22 -16.07 6.29
CA VAL A 258 24.52 -14.79 6.16
C VAL A 258 25.25 -13.75 7.01
N VAL A 259 25.47 -12.57 6.45
CA VAL A 259 25.98 -11.40 7.18
C VAL A 259 24.89 -10.33 7.17
N LYS A 260 24.52 -9.81 8.35
CA LYS A 260 23.45 -8.82 8.47
C LYS A 260 23.63 -7.87 9.66
N PRO A 261 23.05 -6.66 9.62
CA PRO A 261 23.04 -5.76 10.78
C PRO A 261 22.17 -6.32 11.91
N TYR A 262 22.58 -6.04 13.14
CA TYR A 262 21.89 -6.44 14.37
C TYR A 262 20.45 -5.91 14.41
N ASP A 263 20.28 -4.61 14.18
CA ASP A 263 19.02 -3.85 14.30
C ASP A 263 18.45 -3.38 12.95
N GLY A 264 18.99 -3.90 11.83
CA GLY A 264 18.50 -3.57 10.50
C GLY A 264 17.09 -4.13 10.22
N ASN A 265 16.25 -3.31 9.57
CA ASN A 265 14.90 -3.63 9.10
C ASN A 265 14.84 -3.72 7.55
N HIS A 266 13.81 -4.38 7.02
CA HIS A 266 13.50 -4.48 5.59
C HIS A 266 14.62 -5.05 4.70
N GLY A 267 15.49 -5.92 5.23
CA GLY A 267 16.54 -6.57 4.44
C GLY A 267 17.72 -5.64 4.06
N ARG A 268 17.76 -4.41 4.57
CA ARG A 268 18.90 -3.50 4.34
C ARG A 268 20.16 -4.05 4.99
N GLY A 269 21.26 -4.05 4.24
CA GLY A 269 22.54 -4.62 4.68
C GLY A 269 22.54 -6.15 4.86
N VAL A 270 21.49 -6.87 4.44
CA VAL A 270 21.43 -8.34 4.58
C VAL A 270 22.02 -9.02 3.35
N PHE A 271 23.11 -9.75 3.55
CA PHE A 271 23.80 -10.51 2.52
C PHE A 271 23.69 -12.00 2.84
N THR A 272 23.13 -12.78 1.91
CA THR A 272 22.86 -14.21 2.11
C THR A 272 23.72 -15.08 1.21
N ASN A 273 23.87 -16.36 1.57
CA ASN A 273 24.57 -17.37 0.78
C ASN A 273 26.04 -17.01 0.45
N LEU A 274 26.77 -16.47 1.43
CA LEU A 274 28.18 -16.10 1.29
C LEU A 274 29.06 -17.35 1.46
N THR A 275 29.96 -17.56 0.52
CA THR A 275 30.75 -18.80 0.39
C THR A 275 32.26 -18.58 0.39
N THR A 276 32.70 -17.32 0.38
CA THR A 276 34.12 -16.96 0.32
C THR A 276 34.45 -15.86 1.33
N ARG A 277 35.73 -15.77 1.71
CA ARG A 277 36.20 -14.71 2.61
C ARG A 277 35.94 -13.32 2.06
N ASP A 278 36.22 -13.11 0.78
CA ASP A 278 36.04 -11.80 0.14
C ASP A 278 34.57 -11.37 0.15
N GLU A 279 33.62 -12.29 -0.07
CA GLU A 279 32.19 -12.02 0.06
C GLU A 279 31.81 -11.65 1.51
N VAL A 280 32.27 -12.41 2.50
CA VAL A 280 31.97 -12.16 3.92
C VAL A 280 32.51 -10.81 4.38
N VAL A 281 33.76 -10.51 4.04
CA VAL A 281 34.42 -9.24 4.38
C VAL A 281 33.72 -8.06 3.71
N SER A 282 33.38 -8.19 2.43
CA SER A 282 32.67 -7.14 1.68
C SER A 282 31.27 -6.90 2.26
N ALA A 283 30.56 -7.97 2.62
CA ALA A 283 29.25 -7.88 3.26
C ALA A 283 29.32 -7.22 4.64
N TYR A 284 30.35 -7.52 5.44
CA TYR A 284 30.57 -6.92 6.76
C TYR A 284 30.71 -5.40 6.67
N ARG A 285 31.52 -4.90 5.72
CA ARG A 285 31.74 -3.47 5.50
C ARG A 285 30.45 -2.70 5.24
N VAL A 286 29.52 -3.30 4.51
CA VAL A 286 28.22 -2.66 4.26
C VAL A 286 27.29 -2.84 5.45
N ALA A 287 27.26 -4.02 6.08
CA ALA A 287 26.37 -4.29 7.21
C ALA A 287 26.68 -3.44 8.45
N VAL A 288 27.96 -3.12 8.71
CA VAL A 288 28.37 -2.31 9.86
C VAL A 288 27.96 -0.85 9.74
N GLU A 289 27.78 -0.33 8.53
CA GLU A 289 27.31 1.04 8.29
C GLU A 289 25.79 1.19 8.53
N GLU A 290 25.05 0.08 8.49
CA GLU A 290 23.58 0.05 8.54
C GLU A 290 23.01 -0.17 9.94
N GLY A 291 23.84 -0.42 10.97
CA GLY A 291 23.34 -0.79 12.29
C GLY A 291 24.35 -0.66 13.43
N SER A 292 23.92 -1.05 14.64
CA SER A 292 24.72 -0.99 15.87
C SER A 292 25.65 -2.20 16.08
N GLY A 293 25.60 -3.18 15.18
CA GLY A 293 26.43 -4.38 15.20
C GLY A 293 26.16 -5.28 13.99
N VAL A 294 26.97 -6.31 13.81
CA VAL A 294 26.84 -7.27 12.69
C VAL A 294 26.77 -8.69 13.24
N ILE A 295 25.87 -9.50 12.69
CA ILE A 295 25.72 -10.92 13.01
C ILE A 295 26.16 -11.75 11.81
N VAL A 296 26.93 -12.81 12.06
CA VAL A 296 27.17 -13.90 11.10
C VAL A 296 26.35 -15.12 11.52
N GLU A 297 25.58 -15.67 10.58
CA GLU A 297 24.69 -16.81 10.84
C GLU A 297 24.77 -17.87 9.75
N ARG A 298 24.45 -19.12 10.08
CA ARG A 298 24.32 -20.20 9.09
C ARG A 298 23.27 -19.83 8.05
N PHE A 299 23.61 -19.97 6.77
CA PHE A 299 22.62 -19.87 5.71
C PHE A 299 21.79 -21.17 5.66
N VAL A 300 20.48 -21.02 5.82
CA VAL A 300 19.53 -22.13 5.70
C VAL A 300 19.02 -22.17 4.27
N LEU A 301 19.37 -23.22 3.53
CA LEU A 301 18.89 -23.43 2.17
C LEU A 301 17.39 -23.77 2.18
N GLY A 302 16.60 -22.99 1.44
CA GLY A 302 15.17 -23.25 1.28
C GLY A 302 14.42 -22.03 0.77
N ASN A 303 13.10 -22.17 0.69
CA ASN A 303 12.21 -21.06 0.35
C ASN A 303 11.72 -20.39 1.64
N GLU A 304 11.76 -19.07 1.68
CA GLU A 304 11.21 -18.30 2.80
C GLU A 304 9.68 -18.34 2.81
N HIS A 305 9.12 -18.36 4.01
CA HIS A 305 7.69 -18.32 4.24
C HIS A 305 7.39 -17.34 5.36
N ARG A 306 6.31 -16.58 5.24
CA ARG A 306 5.74 -15.77 6.32
C ARG A 306 4.51 -16.45 6.86
N LEU A 307 4.53 -16.75 8.15
CA LEU A 307 3.42 -17.42 8.84
C LEU A 307 2.83 -16.44 9.86
N LEU A 308 1.52 -16.23 9.79
CA LEU A 308 0.78 -15.35 10.70
C LEU A 308 0.13 -16.19 11.79
N VAL A 309 0.52 -15.93 13.04
CA VAL A 309 -0.11 -16.52 14.23
C VAL A 309 -1.02 -15.49 14.89
N VAL A 310 -2.25 -15.87 15.17
CA VAL A 310 -3.21 -15.05 15.93
C VAL A 310 -3.70 -15.87 17.12
N GLY A 311 -3.37 -15.39 18.33
CA GLY A 311 -3.57 -16.17 19.56
C GLY A 311 -2.71 -17.43 19.53
N ASN A 312 -3.34 -18.60 19.62
CA ASN A 312 -2.65 -19.90 19.67
C ASN A 312 -2.80 -20.70 18.36
N ARG A 313 -2.98 -20.02 17.22
CA ARG A 313 -3.16 -20.68 15.93
C ARG A 313 -2.47 -19.91 14.82
N MET A 314 -1.76 -20.64 13.96
CA MET A 314 -1.37 -20.13 12.65
C MET A 314 -2.63 -20.01 11.78
N VAL A 315 -2.95 -18.80 11.34
CA VAL A 315 -4.17 -18.48 10.57
C VAL A 315 -3.91 -18.23 9.09
N ALA A 316 -2.67 -17.93 8.72
CA ALA A 316 -2.27 -17.77 7.33
C ALA A 316 -0.79 -18.11 7.16
N ALA A 317 -0.41 -18.54 5.96
CA ALA A 317 0.97 -18.65 5.54
C ALA A 317 1.13 -18.21 4.09
N ALA A 318 2.18 -17.46 3.81
CA ALA A 318 2.52 -17.02 2.47
C ALA A 318 3.96 -17.43 2.12
N ALA A 319 4.14 -18.03 0.95
CA ALA A 319 5.44 -18.37 0.41
C ALA A 319 6.04 -17.18 -0.34
N GLY A 320 7.35 -16.96 -0.17
CA GLY A 320 8.14 -16.13 -1.05
C GLY A 320 8.52 -16.92 -2.30
N GLU A 321 8.56 -16.26 -3.45
CA GLU A 321 9.06 -16.86 -4.69
C GLU A 321 10.31 -16.13 -5.19
N PRO A 322 11.34 -16.87 -5.60
CA PRO A 322 12.49 -16.27 -6.25
C PRO A 322 12.09 -15.63 -7.57
N ALA A 323 12.67 -14.46 -7.86
CA ALA A 323 12.48 -13.76 -9.11
C ALA A 323 13.51 -14.23 -10.14
N TRP A 324 13.04 -14.73 -11.28
CA TRP A 324 13.87 -15.21 -12.38
C TRP A 324 13.57 -14.43 -13.66
N VAL A 325 14.59 -14.24 -14.48
CA VAL A 325 14.44 -13.87 -15.89
C VAL A 325 14.96 -15.00 -16.78
N THR A 326 14.42 -15.10 -17.98
CA THR A 326 14.89 -16.04 -19.00
C THR A 326 15.51 -15.26 -20.15
N GLY A 327 16.77 -15.54 -20.48
CA GLY A 327 17.46 -14.93 -21.60
C GLY A 327 16.78 -15.23 -22.93
N ASP A 328 16.78 -14.25 -23.82
CA ASP A 328 16.33 -14.35 -25.21
C ASP A 328 17.51 -14.21 -26.21
N GLY A 329 18.74 -14.17 -25.68
CA GLY A 329 19.97 -13.97 -26.44
C GLY A 329 20.16 -12.56 -27.01
N LYS A 330 19.29 -11.59 -26.66
CA LYS A 330 19.30 -10.23 -27.24
C LYS A 330 19.24 -9.12 -26.20
N SER A 331 18.39 -9.27 -25.19
CA SER A 331 18.15 -8.26 -24.17
C SER A 331 19.04 -8.41 -22.96
N THR A 332 19.38 -7.28 -22.34
CA THR A 332 20.18 -7.25 -21.11
C THR A 332 19.37 -7.76 -19.91
N VAL A 333 20.03 -8.16 -18.82
CA VAL A 333 19.34 -8.55 -17.59
C VAL A 333 18.38 -7.46 -17.10
N THR A 334 18.78 -6.18 -17.20
CA THR A 334 17.92 -5.03 -16.85
C THR A 334 16.63 -4.99 -17.68
N GLU A 335 16.76 -5.11 -19.00
CA GLU A 335 15.62 -5.10 -19.93
C GLU A 335 14.70 -6.32 -19.71
N LEU A 336 15.29 -7.49 -19.41
CA LEU A 336 14.53 -8.71 -19.12
C LEU A 336 13.76 -8.58 -17.80
N ILE A 337 14.34 -7.94 -16.77
CA ILE A 337 13.62 -7.66 -15.51
C ILE A 337 12.41 -6.77 -15.81
N ASP A 338 12.60 -5.70 -16.58
CA ASP A 338 11.53 -4.75 -16.86
C ASP A 338 10.43 -5.34 -17.73
N SER A 339 10.77 -6.19 -18.70
CA SER A 339 9.82 -6.80 -19.63
C SER A 339 9.14 -8.07 -19.09
N GLN A 340 9.82 -8.89 -18.29
CA GLN A 340 9.29 -10.19 -17.82
C GLN A 340 8.74 -10.13 -16.39
N ILE A 341 9.32 -9.30 -15.52
CA ILE A 341 8.96 -9.27 -14.09
C ILE A 341 8.11 -8.04 -13.78
N ASN A 342 8.61 -6.85 -14.11
CA ASN A 342 7.96 -5.59 -13.71
C ASN A 342 6.73 -5.22 -14.57
N THR A 343 6.39 -6.03 -15.57
CA THR A 343 5.12 -5.93 -16.32
C THR A 343 3.92 -6.49 -15.55
N ASP A 344 4.12 -7.26 -14.47
CA ASP A 344 3.03 -7.76 -13.62
C ASP A 344 2.28 -6.57 -12.98
N PRO A 345 0.97 -6.38 -13.23
CA PRO A 345 0.20 -5.27 -12.68
C PRO A 345 0.09 -5.30 -11.15
N ARG A 346 0.40 -6.43 -10.51
CA ARG A 346 0.47 -6.58 -9.06
C ARG A 346 1.76 -6.00 -8.48
N ARG A 347 2.77 -5.70 -9.31
CA ARG A 347 4.03 -5.07 -8.88
C ARG A 347 3.94 -3.56 -8.93
N GLY A 348 4.42 -2.91 -7.87
CA GLY A 348 4.53 -1.47 -7.87
C GLY A 348 5.51 -0.92 -6.85
N ARG A 349 5.65 0.40 -6.88
CA ARG A 349 6.61 1.14 -6.06
C ARG A 349 6.01 1.64 -4.74
N THR A 350 4.75 1.33 -4.49
CA THR A 350 3.97 1.81 -3.33
C THR A 350 3.48 0.62 -2.51
N GLU A 351 3.19 0.87 -1.23
CA GLU A 351 2.73 -0.16 -0.27
C GLU A 351 1.37 -0.78 -0.62
N ASN A 352 0.63 -0.17 -1.56
CA ASN A 352 -0.66 -0.68 -2.04
C ASN A 352 -0.54 -1.83 -3.05
N HIS A 353 0.67 -2.11 -3.53
CA HIS A 353 0.92 -3.22 -4.45
C HIS A 353 1.32 -4.46 -3.65
N PRO A 354 0.69 -5.63 -3.87
CA PRO A 354 1.02 -6.85 -3.13
C PRO A 354 2.42 -7.37 -3.47
N LEU A 355 3.00 -6.95 -4.61
CA LEU A 355 4.37 -7.24 -4.98
C LEU A 355 5.18 -5.93 -5.10
N ASN A 356 6.38 -5.93 -4.56
CA ASN A 356 7.38 -4.89 -4.77
C ASN A 356 7.91 -4.93 -6.21
N PHE A 357 8.12 -3.74 -6.76
CA PHE A 357 8.87 -3.52 -7.99
C PHE A 357 10.31 -4.00 -7.82
N VAL A 358 10.80 -4.83 -8.74
CA VAL A 358 12.17 -5.37 -8.67
C VAL A 358 13.14 -4.31 -9.16
N ARG A 359 14.13 -3.98 -8.32
CA ARG A 359 15.21 -3.04 -8.62
C ARG A 359 16.55 -3.77 -8.53
N LEU A 360 17.53 -3.28 -9.29
CA LEU A 360 18.92 -3.71 -9.20
C LEU A 360 19.62 -3.03 -8.02
N ASP A 361 19.28 -3.46 -6.81
CA ASP A 361 19.98 -3.08 -5.58
C ASP A 361 21.26 -3.91 -5.39
N SER A 362 22.00 -3.65 -4.29
CA SER A 362 23.25 -4.35 -3.99
C SER A 362 23.06 -5.86 -3.86
N ALA A 363 21.94 -6.32 -3.31
CA ALA A 363 21.62 -7.74 -3.15
C ALA A 363 21.31 -8.41 -4.51
N ALA A 364 20.48 -7.79 -5.35
CA ALA A 364 20.17 -8.30 -6.69
C ALA A 364 21.42 -8.34 -7.58
N ARG A 365 22.26 -7.31 -7.52
CA ARG A 365 23.54 -7.26 -8.26
C ARG A 365 24.49 -8.36 -7.84
N LEU A 366 24.64 -8.60 -6.53
CA LEU A 366 25.44 -9.70 -6.02
C LEU A 366 24.91 -11.06 -6.52
N GLU A 367 23.58 -11.22 -6.56
CA GLU A 367 22.94 -12.45 -7.01
C GLU A 367 23.17 -12.72 -8.51
N ILE A 368 23.11 -11.68 -9.34
CA ILE A 368 23.43 -11.76 -10.77
C ILE A 368 24.93 -12.04 -10.97
N ALA A 369 25.80 -11.36 -10.22
CA ALA A 369 27.25 -11.53 -10.30
C ALA A 369 27.71 -12.95 -9.98
N ARG A 370 27.06 -13.62 -9.02
CA ARG A 370 27.32 -15.04 -8.69
C ARG A 370 27.12 -16.00 -9.85
N GLN A 371 26.31 -15.61 -10.84
CA GLN A 371 26.05 -16.39 -12.05
C GLN A 371 27.00 -16.01 -13.20
N GLY A 372 28.02 -15.20 -12.93
CA GLY A 372 28.99 -14.72 -13.92
C GLY A 372 28.43 -13.65 -14.86
N LEU A 373 27.36 -12.96 -14.45
CA LEU A 373 26.67 -11.96 -15.26
C LEU A 373 26.70 -10.59 -14.55
N SER A 374 26.42 -9.54 -15.32
CA SER A 374 26.16 -8.18 -14.84
C SER A 374 24.78 -7.71 -15.29
N GLU A 375 24.34 -6.55 -14.83
CA GLU A 375 23.07 -5.94 -15.24
C GLU A 375 22.97 -5.64 -16.76
N ASP A 376 24.13 -5.44 -17.40
CA ASP A 376 24.27 -5.20 -18.84
C ASP A 376 24.56 -6.47 -19.65
N SER A 377 24.73 -7.62 -18.98
CA SER A 377 24.97 -8.88 -19.67
C SER A 377 23.72 -9.32 -20.43
N VAL A 378 23.91 -9.92 -21.60
CA VAL A 378 22.84 -10.53 -22.41
C VAL A 378 22.88 -12.04 -22.18
N PRO A 379 21.95 -12.61 -21.37
CA PRO A 379 21.93 -14.05 -21.12
C PRO A 379 21.56 -14.81 -22.40
N GLN A 380 22.12 -16.01 -22.57
CA GLN A 380 21.83 -16.85 -23.73
C GLN A 380 20.34 -17.21 -23.81
N ASP A 381 19.85 -17.49 -25.01
CA ASP A 381 18.46 -17.91 -25.22
C ASP A 381 18.14 -19.15 -24.36
N GLY A 382 17.09 -19.05 -23.54
CA GLY A 382 16.68 -20.07 -22.57
C GLY A 382 17.50 -20.13 -21.27
N GLN A 383 18.57 -19.34 -21.12
CA GLN A 383 19.33 -19.27 -19.88
C GLN A 383 18.51 -18.59 -18.78
N ARG A 384 18.24 -19.31 -17.68
CA ARG A 384 17.56 -18.74 -16.51
C ARG A 384 18.56 -18.03 -15.62
N VAL A 385 18.26 -16.78 -15.28
CA VAL A 385 19.07 -15.95 -14.39
C VAL A 385 18.24 -15.61 -13.14
N LEU A 386 18.78 -15.95 -11.98
CA LEU A 386 18.19 -15.62 -10.69
C LEU A 386 18.47 -14.16 -10.37
N VAL A 387 17.43 -13.36 -10.15
CA VAL A 387 17.56 -11.93 -9.84
C VAL A 387 17.40 -11.69 -8.35
N GLN A 388 16.43 -12.36 -7.71
CA GLN A 388 16.21 -12.27 -6.26
C GLN A 388 15.85 -13.65 -5.70
N ARG A 389 16.55 -14.10 -4.65
CA ARG A 389 16.25 -15.36 -3.94
C ARG A 389 15.03 -15.26 -3.05
N SER A 390 14.98 -14.18 -2.27
CA SER A 390 13.86 -13.82 -1.40
C SER A 390 12.91 -12.93 -2.19
N GLY A 391 11.63 -13.30 -2.18
CA GLY A 391 10.58 -12.62 -2.91
C GLY A 391 9.61 -11.94 -1.97
N ASN A 392 8.57 -11.33 -2.54
CA ASN A 392 7.45 -10.91 -1.70
C ASN A 392 6.67 -12.17 -1.32
N VAL A 393 6.57 -12.43 -0.02
CA VAL A 393 5.76 -13.49 0.61
C VAL A 393 4.27 -13.25 0.37
N ALA A 394 3.84 -13.41 -0.88
CA ALA A 394 2.53 -12.99 -1.37
C ALA A 394 1.66 -14.16 -1.87
N PHE A 395 2.19 -15.38 -1.89
CA PHE A 395 1.48 -16.56 -2.39
C PHE A 395 0.92 -17.36 -1.22
N ASP A 396 -0.40 -17.42 -1.09
CA ASP A 396 -1.06 -18.17 -0.02
C ASP A 396 -0.73 -19.68 -0.14
N VAL A 397 -0.18 -20.23 0.93
CA VAL A 397 0.13 -21.65 1.09
C VAL A 397 -0.38 -22.19 2.43
N THR A 398 -1.36 -21.53 3.04
CA THR A 398 -1.88 -21.84 4.38
C THR A 398 -2.24 -23.32 4.52
N ASP A 399 -3.02 -23.85 3.56
CA ASP A 399 -3.48 -25.25 3.58
C ASP A 399 -2.37 -26.27 3.26
N ARG A 400 -1.21 -25.81 2.78
CA ARG A 400 -0.06 -26.65 2.41
C ARG A 400 0.97 -26.74 3.54
N VAL A 401 0.85 -25.93 4.59
CA VAL A 401 1.78 -25.97 5.71
C VAL A 401 1.62 -27.28 6.48
N HIS A 402 2.72 -28.01 6.64
CA HIS A 402 2.72 -29.24 7.42
C HIS A 402 2.34 -28.97 8.89
N PRO A 403 1.47 -29.78 9.53
CA PRO A 403 1.01 -29.54 10.90
C PRO A 403 2.11 -29.37 11.94
N SER A 404 3.25 -30.06 11.79
CA SER A 404 4.40 -29.88 12.69
C SER A 404 5.00 -28.48 12.61
N ILE A 405 5.06 -27.87 11.43
CA ILE A 405 5.55 -26.50 11.25
C ILE A 405 4.56 -25.51 11.87
N ALA A 406 3.26 -25.71 11.65
CA ALA A 406 2.23 -24.88 12.28
C ALA A 406 2.32 -24.94 13.82
N ALA A 407 2.57 -26.12 14.39
CA ALA A 407 2.79 -26.29 15.82
C ALA A 407 4.06 -25.58 16.31
N THR A 408 5.18 -25.72 15.61
CA THR A 408 6.45 -25.05 15.96
C THR A 408 6.33 -23.53 15.92
N VAL A 409 5.70 -22.96 14.89
CA VAL A 409 5.52 -21.49 14.79
C VAL A 409 4.53 -20.98 15.85
N THR A 410 3.50 -21.78 16.17
CA THR A 410 2.59 -21.45 17.28
C THR A 410 3.31 -21.49 18.63
N LEU A 411 4.25 -22.41 18.83
CA LEU A 411 5.11 -22.43 20.03
C LEU A 411 6.00 -21.19 20.06
N ALA A 412 6.65 -20.85 18.93
CA ALA A 412 7.51 -19.68 18.82
C ALA A 412 6.80 -18.37 19.21
N ALA A 413 5.54 -18.19 18.80
CA ALA A 413 4.75 -17.00 19.15
C ALA A 413 4.33 -16.89 20.62
N ARG A 414 4.56 -17.93 21.43
CA ARG A 414 4.22 -17.99 22.86
C ARG A 414 5.43 -17.79 23.78
N VAL A 415 6.63 -17.84 23.21
CA VAL A 415 7.88 -17.47 23.84
C VAL A 415 7.92 -15.96 23.98
#